data_AF-A0A6G2JCA4-F1
#
_entry.id   AF-A0A6G2JCA4-F1
#
_cell.length_a   1.000
_cell.length_b   1.000
_cell.length_c   1.000
_cell.angle_alpha   90.00
_cell.angle_beta   90.00
_cell.angle_gamma   90.00
#
_symmetry.space_group_name_H-M   'P 1'
#
loop_
_entity.id
_entity.type
_entity.pdbx_description
1 polymer ?
#
loop_
_entity_poly.entity_id
_entity_poly.type
_entity_poly.pdbx_seq_one_letter_code
_entity_poly.pdbx_strand_id
1 'polypeptide(L)'
;MTNDPPAPQPAAPPSIQQMPERALPKRRTRPRPVPAPAPDGQPRMWELMPTTANRQCDSSAWRHLNPVVLVRPDWKRCHSPRHIAQCLLIFAALDFGGVVALGIFAEVVLAIGDVGSRFAATTIDPSWLVWTLLLLVYAPLGEEAMCRWPIAQRPRAFLLLPGVYIAVAGITGFPDAAQYLGAGILLDAVAIAVGLGLHLLSGRVRVLAAIDQRVDRWLLRWPAVPVWLMISCFALAHLARYEIDWSVTAILVIPVVVLPWLWFGALASIVRIRFGWWSAVMLHAAVNLVVLLIDVVFGLLALL
;
A
#
# COMPACT_ATOMS: atom_id res chain seq x y z
N MET A 1 -99.92 12.40 -2.46
CA MET A 1 -98.72 11.54 -2.41
C MET A 1 -98.06 11.66 -3.77
N THR A 2 -97.14 12.60 -3.89
CA THR A 2 -96.44 13.00 -5.11
C THR A 2 -95.08 12.31 -5.15
N ASN A 3 -94.87 11.46 -6.15
CA ASN A 3 -93.56 10.88 -6.46
C ASN A 3 -92.88 11.78 -7.50
N ASP A 4 -91.95 12.62 -7.04
CA ASP A 4 -91.06 13.33 -7.95
C ASP A 4 -89.93 12.39 -8.40
N PRO A 5 -89.61 12.33 -9.71
CA PRO A 5 -88.53 11.50 -10.23
C PRO A 5 -87.15 12.04 -9.80
N PRO A 6 -86.16 11.16 -9.59
CA PRO A 6 -84.85 11.54 -9.10
C PRO A 6 -84.06 12.36 -10.14
N ALA A 7 -83.30 13.34 -9.63
CA ALA A 7 -82.47 14.24 -10.41
C ALA A 7 -81.36 13.50 -11.19
N PRO A 8 -81.02 13.94 -12.41
CA PRO A 8 -79.98 13.33 -13.22
C PRO A 8 -78.60 13.47 -12.56
N GLN A 9 -77.83 12.37 -12.58
CA GLN A 9 -76.46 12.35 -12.08
C GLN A 9 -75.52 13.21 -12.95
N PRO A 10 -74.54 13.90 -12.33
CA PRO A 10 -73.56 14.69 -13.07
C PRO A 10 -72.66 13.80 -13.94
N ALA A 11 -72.37 14.25 -15.15
CA ALA A 11 -71.46 13.58 -16.08
C ALA A 11 -70.03 13.52 -15.53
N ALA A 12 -69.36 12.38 -15.77
CA ALA A 12 -67.98 12.14 -15.37
C ALA A 12 -67.02 13.13 -16.08
N PRO A 13 -65.96 13.60 -15.38
CA PRO A 13 -64.99 14.52 -15.97
C PRO A 13 -64.18 13.83 -17.08
N PRO A 14 -63.74 14.59 -18.10
CA PRO A 14 -63.00 14.06 -19.22
C PRO A 14 -61.63 13.52 -18.78
N SER A 15 -61.30 12.34 -19.31
CA SER A 15 -59.99 11.71 -19.21
C SER A 15 -58.89 12.67 -19.69
N ILE A 16 -57.89 12.92 -18.86
CA ILE A 16 -56.69 13.70 -19.18
C ILE A 16 -55.96 12.99 -20.33
N GLN A 17 -56.20 13.47 -21.56
CA GLN A 17 -55.41 13.08 -22.72
C GLN A 17 -53.95 13.49 -22.48
N GLN A 18 -53.07 12.52 -22.68
CA GLN A 18 -51.61 12.65 -22.58
C GLN A 18 -51.13 13.83 -23.41
N MET A 19 -50.59 14.86 -22.75
CA MET A 19 -49.83 15.89 -23.44
C MET A 19 -48.57 15.26 -24.04
N PRO A 20 -48.29 15.45 -25.34
CA PRO A 20 -47.06 14.98 -25.94
C PRO A 20 -45.87 15.66 -25.25
N GLU A 21 -44.96 14.82 -24.79
CA GLU A 21 -43.71 15.18 -24.12
C GLU A 21 -42.93 16.16 -25.01
N ARG A 22 -42.90 17.43 -24.61
CA ARG A 22 -42.21 18.50 -25.34
C ARG A 22 -40.71 18.19 -25.29
N ALA A 23 -40.15 17.73 -26.41
CA ALA A 23 -38.74 17.42 -26.55
C ALA A 23 -37.88 18.64 -26.15
N LEU A 24 -37.32 18.60 -24.95
CA LEU A 24 -36.36 19.59 -24.48
C LEU A 24 -35.16 19.59 -25.43
N PRO A 25 -34.73 20.77 -25.95
CA PRO A 25 -33.62 20.85 -26.87
C PRO A 25 -32.36 20.27 -26.20
N LYS A 26 -31.78 19.24 -26.82
CA LYS A 26 -30.50 18.64 -26.40
C LYS A 26 -29.48 19.76 -26.21
N ARG A 27 -29.12 20.01 -24.95
CA ARG A 27 -28.11 20.99 -24.55
C ARG A 27 -26.80 20.62 -25.26
N ARG A 28 -26.47 21.33 -26.35
CA ARG A 28 -25.19 21.16 -27.05
C ARG A 28 -24.08 21.44 -26.03
N THR A 29 -23.38 20.39 -25.61
CA THR A 29 -22.18 20.50 -24.81
C THR A 29 -21.20 21.36 -25.60
N ARG A 30 -20.82 22.53 -25.04
CA ARG A 30 -19.77 23.34 -25.64
C ARG A 30 -18.51 22.47 -25.75
N PRO A 31 -17.86 22.41 -26.92
CA PRO A 31 -16.58 21.72 -27.05
C PRO A 31 -15.63 22.31 -26.02
N ARG A 32 -15.01 21.42 -25.22
CA ARG A 32 -14.01 21.83 -24.24
C ARG A 32 -12.88 22.52 -25.01
N PRO A 33 -12.42 23.70 -24.57
CA PRO A 33 -11.27 24.34 -25.20
C PRO A 33 -10.10 23.37 -25.18
N VAL A 34 -9.55 23.10 -26.36
CA VAL A 34 -8.34 22.30 -26.51
C VAL A 34 -7.19 23.13 -25.92
N PRO A 35 -6.49 22.64 -24.89
CA PRO A 35 -5.37 23.37 -24.32
C PRO A 35 -4.27 23.56 -25.36
N ALA A 36 -3.65 24.74 -25.38
CA ALA A 36 -2.57 25.05 -26.30
C ALA A 36 -1.37 24.08 -26.09
N PRO A 37 -0.71 23.62 -27.17
CA PRO A 37 0.42 22.71 -27.09
C PRO A 37 1.54 23.28 -26.19
N ALA A 38 2.34 22.39 -25.61
CA ALA A 38 3.51 22.81 -24.84
C ALA A 38 4.53 23.52 -25.75
N PRO A 39 5.26 24.53 -25.25
CA PRO A 39 6.22 25.31 -26.04
C PRO A 39 7.35 24.49 -26.66
N ASP A 40 7.60 23.27 -26.19
CA ASP A 40 8.63 22.35 -26.68
C ASP A 40 8.09 21.28 -27.67
N GLY A 41 6.80 21.34 -28.03
CA GLY A 41 6.17 20.37 -28.92
C GLY A 41 6.02 18.97 -28.33
N GLN A 42 6.42 18.76 -27.07
CA GLN A 42 6.18 17.52 -26.35
C GLN A 42 4.75 17.53 -25.79
N PRO A 43 4.00 16.42 -25.85
CA PRO A 43 2.73 16.32 -25.15
C PRO A 43 2.96 16.65 -23.67
N ARG A 44 2.10 17.49 -23.08
CA ARG A 44 2.27 17.85 -21.67
C ARG A 44 2.18 16.55 -20.86
N MET A 45 3.03 16.39 -19.86
CA MET A 45 3.17 15.13 -19.11
C MET A 45 1.85 14.58 -18.52
N TRP A 46 0.84 15.43 -18.29
CA TRP A 46 -0.50 15.02 -17.85
C TRP A 46 -1.40 14.51 -18.99
N GLU A 47 -1.11 14.83 -20.25
CA GLU A 47 -1.81 14.32 -21.46
C GLU A 47 -1.40 12.87 -21.77
N LEU A 48 -0.22 12.44 -21.31
CA LEU A 48 0.22 11.04 -21.36
C LEU A 48 -0.39 10.18 -20.23
N MET A 49 -1.05 10.80 -19.26
CA MET A 49 -1.71 10.04 -18.19
C MET A 49 -3.11 9.64 -18.67
N PRO A 50 -3.47 8.34 -18.61
CA PRO A 50 -4.83 7.93 -18.92
C PRO A 50 -5.79 8.70 -18.03
N THR A 51 -6.69 9.45 -18.65
CA THR A 51 -7.77 10.13 -17.96
C THR A 51 -8.47 9.11 -17.06
N THR A 52 -8.80 9.52 -15.83
CA THR A 52 -9.52 8.74 -14.81
C THR A 52 -10.98 8.49 -15.22
N ALA A 53 -11.20 8.14 -16.49
CA ALA A 53 -12.47 7.68 -17.02
C ALA A 53 -12.74 6.31 -16.39
N ASN A 54 -13.46 6.35 -15.27
CA ASN A 54 -14.39 5.37 -14.71
C ASN A 54 -14.39 3.97 -15.36
N ARG A 55 -13.23 3.31 -15.45
CA ARG A 55 -13.16 1.93 -15.92
C ARG A 55 -13.66 1.07 -14.77
N GLN A 56 -14.75 0.35 -15.02
CA GLN A 56 -15.22 -0.72 -14.15
C GLN A 56 -14.01 -1.54 -13.69
N CYS A 57 -13.86 -1.71 -12.38
CA CYS A 57 -12.90 -2.68 -11.87
C CYS A 57 -13.27 -4.02 -12.48
N ASP A 58 -12.29 -4.63 -13.14
CA ASP A 58 -12.42 -5.97 -13.66
C ASP A 58 -12.86 -6.90 -12.52
N SER A 59 -13.81 -7.79 -12.79
CA SER A 59 -14.58 -8.46 -11.72
C SER A 59 -13.81 -9.55 -10.96
N SER A 60 -12.64 -9.98 -11.43
CA SER A 60 -11.87 -11.05 -10.79
C SER A 60 -10.71 -10.52 -9.95
N ALA A 61 -10.74 -10.79 -8.65
CA ALA A 61 -9.65 -10.47 -7.71
C ALA A 61 -8.30 -11.06 -8.17
N TRP A 62 -8.30 -12.22 -8.82
CA TRP A 62 -7.10 -12.90 -9.33
C TRP A 62 -6.35 -12.11 -10.40
N ARG A 63 -7.02 -11.26 -11.19
CA ARG A 63 -6.34 -10.40 -12.17
C ARG A 63 -5.46 -9.35 -11.50
N HIS A 64 -5.78 -8.97 -10.26
CA HIS A 64 -4.97 -8.03 -9.49
C HIS A 64 -3.73 -8.69 -8.87
N LEU A 65 -3.74 -10.01 -8.68
CA LEU A 65 -2.58 -10.79 -8.21
C LEU A 65 -1.51 -11.04 -9.27
N ASN A 66 -1.68 -10.52 -10.48
CA ASN A 66 -0.72 -10.75 -11.56
C ASN A 66 0.67 -10.17 -11.20
N PRO A 67 1.72 -10.99 -11.04
CA PRO A 67 3.06 -10.54 -10.67
C PRO A 67 3.68 -9.62 -11.73
N VAL A 68 3.17 -9.63 -12.96
CA VAL A 68 3.55 -8.66 -14.02
C VAL A 68 3.39 -7.22 -13.54
N VAL A 69 2.51 -6.93 -12.58
CA VAL A 69 2.35 -5.60 -11.97
C VAL A 69 3.64 -5.09 -11.32
N LEU A 70 4.49 -5.98 -10.80
CA LEU A 70 5.76 -5.60 -10.18
C LEU A 70 6.85 -5.29 -11.22
N VAL A 71 6.73 -5.87 -12.42
CA VAL A 71 7.69 -5.68 -13.52
C VAL A 71 7.26 -4.56 -14.46
N ARG A 72 5.95 -4.42 -14.66
CA ARG A 72 5.31 -3.44 -15.55
C ARG A 72 4.10 -2.86 -14.82
N PRO A 73 4.32 -2.05 -13.77
CA PRO A 73 3.22 -1.38 -13.08
C PRO A 73 2.46 -0.50 -14.09
N ASP A 74 1.14 -0.64 -14.11
CA ASP A 74 0.25 0.17 -14.96
C ASP A 74 -0.44 1.28 -14.16
N TRP A 75 -0.27 1.27 -12.83
CA TRP A 75 -0.90 2.16 -11.85
C TRP A 75 -2.41 2.37 -12.02
N LYS A 76 -3.08 1.39 -12.63
CA LYS A 76 -4.54 1.40 -12.75
C LYS A 76 -5.13 0.99 -11.42
N ARG A 77 -5.81 1.94 -10.78
CA ARG A 77 -6.45 1.74 -9.49
C ARG A 77 -7.87 1.23 -9.63
N CYS A 78 -8.23 0.30 -8.74
CA CYS A 78 -9.61 -0.03 -8.47
C CYS A 78 -10.13 0.82 -7.31
N HIS A 79 -11.35 1.34 -7.44
CA HIS A 79 -12.00 2.18 -6.43
C HIS A 79 -13.23 1.52 -5.78
N SER A 80 -13.61 0.31 -6.19
CA SER A 80 -14.77 -0.39 -5.64
C SER A 80 -14.46 -0.91 -4.23
N PRO A 81 -15.08 -0.38 -3.15
CA PRO A 81 -14.71 -0.76 -1.77
C PRO A 81 -14.94 -2.24 -1.49
N ARG A 82 -16.03 -2.82 -2.01
CA ARG A 82 -16.34 -4.25 -1.86
C ARG A 82 -15.27 -5.13 -2.52
N HIS A 83 -14.84 -4.75 -3.73
CA HIS A 83 -13.82 -5.47 -4.47
C HIS A 83 -12.44 -5.36 -3.80
N ILE A 84 -12.11 -4.16 -3.29
CA ILE A 84 -10.89 -3.92 -2.51
C ILE A 84 -10.89 -4.84 -1.28
N ALA A 85 -11.97 -4.87 -0.50
CA ALA A 85 -12.06 -5.72 0.69
C ALA A 85 -11.88 -7.21 0.36
N GLN A 86 -12.52 -7.69 -0.71
CA GLN A 86 -12.35 -9.08 -1.18
C GLN A 86 -10.90 -9.37 -1.58
N CYS A 87 -10.26 -8.46 -2.33
CA CYS A 87 -8.86 -8.60 -2.69
C CYS A 87 -7.98 -8.60 -1.44
N LEU A 88 -8.17 -7.67 -0.50
CA LEU A 88 -7.38 -7.62 0.73
C LEU A 88 -7.49 -8.91 1.55
N LEU A 89 -8.68 -9.50 1.64
CA LEU A 89 -8.87 -10.79 2.31
C LEU A 89 -8.07 -11.92 1.63
N ILE A 90 -8.12 -12.00 0.30
CA ILE A 90 -7.36 -13.00 -0.47
C ILE A 90 -5.86 -12.79 -0.28
N PHE A 91 -5.39 -11.54 -0.36
CA PHE A 91 -3.98 -11.21 -0.17
C PHE A 91 -3.51 -11.52 1.26
N ALA A 92 -4.31 -11.24 2.27
CA ALA A 92 -4.01 -11.60 3.66
C ALA A 92 -3.95 -13.12 3.85
N ALA A 93 -4.86 -13.87 3.23
CA ALA A 93 -4.83 -15.34 3.29
C ALA A 93 -3.62 -15.95 2.56
N LEU A 94 -3.26 -15.40 1.39
CA LEU A 94 -2.06 -15.79 0.64
C LEU A 94 -0.79 -15.45 1.40
N ASP A 95 -0.76 -14.27 2.02
CA ASP A 95 0.36 -13.85 2.84
C ASP A 95 0.52 -14.74 4.05
N PHE A 96 -0.57 -15.03 4.77
CA PHE A 96 -0.55 -15.95 5.89
C PHE A 96 0.02 -17.33 5.50
N GLY A 97 -0.46 -17.91 4.40
CA GLY A 97 0.08 -19.19 3.91
C GLY A 97 1.56 -19.10 3.53
N GLY A 98 1.97 -18.01 2.90
CA GLY A 98 3.36 -17.75 2.53
C GLY A 98 4.27 -17.55 3.73
N VAL A 99 3.89 -16.68 4.67
CA VAL A 99 4.64 -16.36 5.90
C VAL A 99 4.75 -17.58 6.80
N VAL A 100 3.70 -18.37 6.97
CA VAL A 100 3.78 -19.61 7.76
C VAL A 100 4.74 -20.60 7.09
N ALA A 101 4.58 -20.87 5.80
CA ALA A 101 5.43 -21.85 5.10
C ALA A 101 6.90 -21.40 5.05
N LEU A 102 7.15 -20.14 4.67
CA LEU A 102 8.48 -19.57 4.58
C LEU A 102 9.10 -19.30 5.95
N GLY A 103 8.28 -18.97 6.95
CA GLY A 103 8.70 -18.77 8.33
C GLY A 103 9.15 -20.08 8.96
N ILE A 104 8.36 -21.16 8.83
CA ILE A 104 8.78 -22.50 9.28
C ILE A 104 10.08 -22.91 8.58
N PHE A 105 10.18 -22.69 7.27
CA PHE A 105 11.41 -22.99 6.53
C PHE A 105 12.60 -22.16 7.04
N ALA A 106 12.40 -20.86 7.30
CA ALA A 106 13.44 -19.99 7.85
C ALA A 106 13.88 -20.45 9.24
N GLU A 107 12.96 -20.79 10.14
CA GLU A 107 13.29 -21.29 11.49
C GLU A 107 14.07 -22.61 11.44
N VAL A 108 13.70 -23.53 10.53
CA VAL A 108 14.49 -24.76 10.31
C VAL A 108 15.90 -24.44 9.86
N VAL A 109 16.06 -23.48 8.93
CA VAL A 109 17.39 -23.07 8.45
C VAL A 109 18.19 -22.34 9.53
N LEU A 110 17.55 -21.50 10.35
CA LEU A 110 18.17 -20.82 11.49
C LEU A 110 18.65 -21.82 12.54
N ALA A 111 17.84 -22.83 12.86
CA ALA A 111 18.20 -23.89 13.79
C ALA A 111 19.39 -24.74 13.29
N ILE A 112 19.51 -24.93 11.97
CA ILE A 112 20.67 -25.59 11.35
C ILE A 112 21.90 -24.67 11.34
N GLY A 113 21.68 -23.36 11.18
CA GLY A 113 22.73 -22.35 11.01
C GLY A 113 23.25 -21.72 12.31
N ASP A 114 22.70 -22.07 13.46
CA ASP A 114 23.01 -21.50 14.78
C ASP A 114 22.84 -19.97 14.86
N VAL A 115 21.84 -19.44 14.15
CA VAL A 115 21.52 -18.01 14.16
C VAL A 115 20.35 -17.76 15.11
N GLY A 116 20.61 -17.04 16.20
CA GLY A 116 19.60 -16.70 17.20
C GLY A 116 18.58 -15.66 16.73
N SER A 117 17.35 -15.74 17.25
CA SER A 117 16.32 -14.70 17.08
C SER A 117 16.30 -13.75 18.28
N ARG A 118 16.29 -12.43 18.04
CA ARG A 118 16.28 -11.41 19.12
C ARG A 118 14.95 -11.33 19.87
N PHE A 119 13.90 -11.92 19.32
CA PHE A 119 12.53 -11.76 19.79
C PHE A 119 11.97 -12.98 20.55
N ALA A 120 12.78 -14.01 20.82
CA ALA A 120 12.33 -15.25 21.46
C ALA A 120 11.81 -15.09 22.91
N ALA A 121 11.91 -13.90 23.52
CA ALA A 121 11.54 -13.67 24.91
C ALA A 121 10.75 -12.37 25.11
N THR A 122 9.53 -12.26 24.58
CA THR A 122 8.58 -11.24 25.04
C THR A 122 7.58 -11.85 26.01
N THR A 123 7.98 -11.95 27.28
CA THR A 123 7.04 -12.04 28.40
C THR A 123 6.10 -10.84 28.39
N ILE A 124 4.79 -11.09 28.51
CA ILE A 124 3.73 -10.08 28.46
C ILE A 124 3.88 -9.12 29.64
N ASP A 125 4.52 -7.97 29.41
CA ASP A 125 4.71 -6.90 30.39
C ASP A 125 3.64 -5.79 30.17
N PRO A 126 3.34 -4.90 31.14
CA PRO A 126 2.35 -3.82 31.03
C PRO A 126 2.51 -2.87 29.83
N SER A 127 3.60 -2.99 29.07
CA SER A 127 3.85 -2.42 27.76
C SER A 127 3.02 -3.03 26.62
N TRP A 128 2.16 -4.03 26.85
CA TRP A 128 1.38 -4.71 25.81
C TRP A 128 0.54 -3.75 24.95
N LEU A 129 -0.06 -2.72 25.54
CA LEU A 129 -0.83 -1.71 24.80
C LEU A 129 0.08 -0.91 23.87
N VAL A 130 1.25 -0.50 24.37
CA VAL A 130 2.25 0.23 23.58
C VAL A 130 2.76 -0.64 22.44
N TRP A 131 3.10 -1.90 22.72
CA TRP A 131 3.50 -2.88 21.70
C TRP A 131 2.42 -3.13 20.67
N THR A 132 1.16 -3.26 21.10
CA THR A 132 0.01 -3.44 20.20
C THR A 132 -0.16 -2.23 19.29
N LEU A 133 -0.09 -1.01 19.82
CA LEU A 133 -0.16 0.21 19.03
C LEU A 133 1.04 0.35 18.08
N LEU A 134 2.23 -0.02 18.54
CA LEU A 134 3.41 -0.01 17.67
C LEU A 134 3.26 -0.99 16.53
N LEU A 135 2.83 -2.22 16.81
CA LEU A 135 2.72 -3.29 15.83
C LEU A 135 1.54 -3.09 14.87
N LEU A 136 0.39 -2.60 15.34
CA LEU A 136 -0.84 -2.50 14.54
C LEU A 136 -1.05 -1.12 13.91
N VAL A 137 -0.40 -0.08 14.43
CA VAL A 137 -0.59 1.30 13.96
C VAL A 137 0.73 1.86 13.46
N TYR A 138 1.75 1.95 14.30
CA TYR A 138 3.00 2.61 13.93
C TYR A 138 3.74 1.88 12.82
N ALA A 139 4.05 0.60 12.97
CA ALA A 139 4.79 -0.19 11.98
C ALA A 139 4.09 -0.18 10.62
N PRO A 140 2.77 -0.45 10.50
CA PRO A 140 2.04 -0.29 9.25
C PRO A 140 2.11 1.12 8.68
N LEU A 141 2.01 2.18 9.48
CA LEU A 141 2.06 3.54 8.92
C LEU A 141 3.48 3.96 8.51
N GLY A 142 4.45 3.72 9.38
CA GLY A 142 5.86 4.10 9.22
C GLY A 142 6.52 3.33 8.09
N GLU A 143 6.45 1.99 8.12
CA GLU A 143 7.09 1.16 7.11
C GLU A 143 6.46 1.37 5.72
N GLU A 144 5.13 1.56 5.65
CA GLU A 144 4.46 1.90 4.39
C GLU A 144 4.81 3.31 3.89
N ALA A 145 5.00 4.27 4.78
CA ALA A 145 5.47 5.61 4.41
C ALA A 145 6.91 5.57 3.89
N MET A 146 7.78 4.77 4.51
CA MET A 146 9.19 4.71 4.14
C MET A 146 9.44 3.88 2.89
N CYS A 147 8.76 2.74 2.76
CA CYS A 147 8.99 1.79 1.67
C CYS A 147 8.02 1.97 0.49
N ARG A 148 6.77 2.39 0.73
CA ARG A 148 5.72 2.32 -0.33
C ARG A 148 5.18 3.68 -0.76
N TRP A 149 5.66 4.77 -0.16
CA TRP A 149 5.47 6.12 -0.70
C TRP A 149 6.12 6.28 -2.09
N PRO A 150 7.35 5.81 -2.33
CA PRO A 150 8.02 5.95 -3.64
C PRO A 150 7.37 5.15 -4.76
N ILE A 151 6.59 4.12 -4.43
CA ILE A 151 5.90 3.25 -5.39
C ILE A 151 4.59 3.89 -5.92
N ALA A 152 4.33 5.16 -5.58
CA ALA A 152 3.21 5.92 -6.13
C ALA A 152 3.28 6.05 -7.67
N GLN A 153 2.22 6.60 -8.28
CA GLN A 153 2.13 6.83 -9.74
C GLN A 153 3.27 7.67 -10.32
N ARG A 154 3.99 8.38 -9.44
CA ARG A 154 5.17 9.17 -9.78
C ARG A 154 6.21 8.89 -8.70
N PRO A 155 7.15 7.96 -8.94
CA PRO A 155 8.27 7.78 -8.03
C PRO A 155 9.05 9.09 -7.98
N ARG A 156 9.44 9.49 -6.77
CA ARG A 156 10.19 10.73 -6.51
C ARG A 156 11.52 10.38 -5.90
N ALA A 157 12.60 10.93 -6.46
CA ALA A 157 13.96 10.64 -6.07
C ALA A 157 14.17 10.67 -4.54
N PHE A 158 13.82 11.79 -3.92
CA PHE A 158 14.06 12.01 -2.49
C PHE A 158 13.18 11.18 -1.57
N LEU A 159 12.05 10.67 -2.07
CA LEU A 159 11.17 9.81 -1.28
C LEU A 159 11.71 8.39 -1.15
N LEU A 160 12.72 7.98 -1.95
CA LEU A 160 13.40 6.70 -1.80
C LEU A 160 14.30 6.65 -0.55
N LEU A 161 14.74 7.80 -0.05
CA LEU A 161 15.72 7.90 1.04
C LEU A 161 15.28 7.22 2.34
N PRO A 162 14.03 7.38 2.83
CA PRO A 162 13.60 6.70 4.05
C PRO A 162 13.62 5.18 3.91
N GLY A 163 13.23 4.64 2.75
CA GLY A 163 13.34 3.20 2.47
C GLY A 163 14.79 2.70 2.42
N VAL A 164 15.71 3.48 1.86
CA VAL A 164 17.15 3.14 1.90
C VAL A 164 17.67 3.19 3.34
N TYR A 165 17.29 4.21 4.11
CA TYR A 165 17.67 4.33 5.51
C TYR A 165 17.19 3.13 6.35
N ILE A 166 15.93 2.71 6.24
CA ILE A 166 15.42 1.58 7.05
C ILE A 166 16.09 0.25 6.67
N ALA A 167 16.46 0.08 5.40
CA ALA A 167 17.24 -1.07 4.95
C ALA A 167 18.64 -1.10 5.56
N VAL A 168 19.33 0.06 5.57
CA VAL A 168 20.65 0.20 6.20
C VAL A 168 20.53 -0.05 7.69
N ALA A 169 19.55 0.54 8.37
CA ALA A 169 19.30 0.33 9.79
C ALA A 169 19.03 -1.15 10.11
N GLY A 170 18.30 -1.86 9.25
CA GLY A 170 18.06 -3.29 9.40
C GLY A 170 19.32 -4.16 9.29
N ILE A 171 20.20 -3.82 8.35
CA ILE A 171 21.51 -4.46 8.18
C ILE A 171 22.43 -4.14 9.36
N THR A 172 22.55 -2.88 9.76
CA THR A 172 23.44 -2.49 10.87
C THR A 172 22.91 -2.91 12.24
N GLY A 173 21.66 -3.37 12.29
CA GLY A 173 20.92 -3.65 13.51
C GLY A 173 20.36 -2.38 14.12
N PHE A 174 19.19 -2.51 14.75
CA PHE A 174 18.75 -1.52 15.73
C PHE A 174 19.39 -1.85 17.08
N PRO A 175 19.75 -0.83 17.88
CA PRO A 175 20.02 -1.08 19.27
C PRO A 175 18.76 -1.60 19.98
N ASP A 176 18.96 -2.21 21.14
CA ASP A 176 17.98 -2.93 21.98
C ASP A 176 16.53 -2.38 21.95
N ALA A 177 15.52 -3.24 22.13
CA ALA A 177 14.10 -2.91 21.89
C ALA A 177 13.62 -1.62 22.61
N ALA A 178 14.15 -1.35 23.81
CA ALA A 178 13.90 -0.12 24.55
C ALA A 178 14.45 1.14 23.86
N GLN A 179 15.61 1.05 23.21
CA GLN A 179 16.20 2.14 22.44
C GLN A 179 15.43 2.37 21.13
N TYR A 180 14.87 1.32 20.53
CA TYR A 180 14.01 1.45 19.35
C TYR A 180 12.74 2.26 19.65
N LEU A 181 12.10 2.00 20.80
CA LEU A 181 10.87 2.67 21.23
C LEU A 181 11.03 4.19 21.38
N GLY A 182 12.24 4.68 21.66
CA GLY A 182 12.56 6.11 21.75
C GLY A 182 13.28 6.64 20.51
N ALA A 183 14.54 6.25 20.36
CA ALA A 183 15.43 6.77 19.33
C ALA A 183 15.07 6.24 17.93
N GLY A 184 14.64 4.98 17.82
CA GLY A 184 14.24 4.38 16.53
C GLY A 184 13.07 5.13 15.89
N ILE A 185 11.98 5.30 16.63
CA ILE A 185 10.79 6.04 16.16
C ILE A 185 11.14 7.46 15.74
N LEU A 186 11.99 8.15 16.51
CA LEU A 186 12.44 9.50 16.21
C LEU A 186 13.28 9.53 14.93
N LEU A 187 14.22 8.60 14.76
CA LEU A 187 15.06 8.52 13.57
C LEU A 187 14.24 8.21 12.31
N ASP A 188 13.24 7.34 12.40
CA ASP A 188 12.31 7.06 11.31
C ASP A 188 11.52 8.30 10.91
N ALA A 189 11.00 9.04 11.90
CA ALA A 189 10.31 10.30 11.66
C ALA A 189 11.24 11.36 11.02
N VAL A 190 12.50 11.44 11.47
CA VAL A 190 13.52 12.32 10.88
C VAL A 190 13.82 11.90 9.44
N ALA A 191 13.98 10.62 9.15
CA ALA A 191 14.25 10.12 7.80
C ALA A 191 13.10 10.48 6.85
N ILE A 192 11.85 10.26 7.26
CA ILE A 192 10.65 10.67 6.51
C ILE A 192 10.65 12.19 6.29
N ALA A 193 10.90 12.97 7.35
CA ALA A 193 10.91 14.43 7.29
C ALA A 193 11.99 14.96 6.34
N VAL A 194 13.20 14.37 6.34
CA VAL A 194 14.29 14.72 5.42
C VAL A 194 13.90 14.40 3.97
N GLY A 195 13.39 13.20 3.70
CA GLY A 195 12.94 12.81 2.36
C GLY A 195 11.86 13.75 1.82
N LEU A 196 10.84 14.05 2.63
CA LEU A 196 9.77 14.98 2.29
C LEU A 196 10.28 16.42 2.14
N GLY A 197 11.14 16.87 3.04
CA GLY A 197 11.73 18.20 3.02
C GLY A 197 12.55 18.45 1.76
N LEU A 198 13.42 17.51 1.39
CA LEU A 198 14.19 17.56 0.13
C LEU A 198 13.27 17.55 -1.09
N HIS A 199 12.21 16.74 -1.07
CA HIS A 199 11.21 16.74 -2.15
C HIS A 199 10.53 18.11 -2.30
N LEU A 200 10.08 18.72 -1.20
CA LEU A 200 9.45 20.05 -1.23
C LEU A 200 10.44 21.15 -1.65
N LEU A 201 11.69 21.08 -1.20
CA LEU A 201 12.75 22.01 -1.58
C LEU A 201 13.16 21.85 -3.04
N SER A 202 13.02 20.67 -3.64
CA SER A 202 13.30 20.44 -5.07
C SER A 202 12.44 21.32 -5.99
N GLY A 203 11.24 21.72 -5.56
CA GLY A 203 10.41 22.67 -6.30
C GLY A 203 10.90 24.12 -6.26
N ARG A 204 11.86 24.44 -5.37
CA ARG A 204 12.35 25.80 -5.11
C ARG A 204 13.83 25.98 -5.44
N VAL A 205 14.64 24.95 -5.24
CA VAL A 205 16.10 24.98 -5.41
C VAL A 205 16.47 24.32 -6.74
N ARG A 206 17.04 25.10 -7.67
CA ARG A 206 17.35 24.65 -9.05
C ARG A 206 18.19 23.37 -9.10
N VAL A 207 19.20 23.25 -8.24
CA VAL A 207 20.08 22.06 -8.20
C VAL A 207 19.29 20.82 -7.78
N LEU A 208 18.48 20.93 -6.71
CA LEU A 208 17.63 19.84 -6.26
C LEU A 208 16.55 19.49 -7.30
N ALA A 209 15.98 20.50 -7.97
CA ALA A 209 15.05 20.30 -9.08
C ALA A 209 15.68 19.48 -10.21
N ALA A 210 16.91 19.81 -10.60
CA ALA A 210 17.63 19.11 -11.66
C ALA A 210 17.94 17.66 -11.29
N ILE A 211 18.31 17.41 -10.03
CA ILE A 211 18.52 16.05 -9.50
C ILE A 211 17.20 15.27 -9.52
N ASP A 212 16.13 15.81 -8.92
CA ASP A 212 14.81 15.18 -8.86
C ASP A 212 14.31 14.85 -10.27
N GLN A 213 14.37 15.79 -11.21
CA GLN A 213 13.95 15.56 -12.60
C GLN A 213 14.81 14.54 -13.35
N ARG A 214 16.12 14.45 -13.07
CA ARG A 214 16.99 13.47 -13.72
C ARG A 214 16.69 12.07 -13.21
N VAL A 215 16.55 11.92 -11.90
CA VAL A 215 16.24 10.65 -11.26
C VAL A 215 14.81 10.21 -11.60
N ASP A 216 13.82 11.10 -11.52
CA ASP A 216 12.43 10.81 -11.88
C ASP A 216 12.33 10.32 -13.33
N ARG A 217 13.01 10.97 -14.29
CA ARG A 217 13.04 10.49 -15.68
C ARG A 217 13.64 9.10 -15.81
N TRP A 218 14.69 8.80 -15.05
CA TRP A 218 15.31 7.48 -15.06
C TRP A 218 14.38 6.42 -14.43
N LEU A 219 13.72 6.74 -13.31
CA LEU A 219 12.76 5.85 -12.64
C LEU A 219 11.53 5.59 -13.52
N LEU A 220 11.07 6.59 -14.29
CA LEU A 220 9.98 6.43 -15.25
C LEU A 220 10.37 5.54 -16.43
N ARG A 221 11.65 5.52 -16.82
CA ARG A 221 12.16 4.60 -17.86
C ARG A 221 12.22 3.16 -17.35
N TRP A 222 12.44 2.97 -16.05
CA TRP A 222 12.60 1.67 -15.41
C TRP A 222 11.64 1.52 -14.22
N PRO A 223 10.32 1.46 -14.47
CA PRO A 223 9.30 1.55 -13.43
C PRO A 223 9.32 0.38 -12.42
N ALA A 224 9.90 -0.76 -12.79
CA ALA A 224 10.10 -1.90 -11.91
C ALA A 224 11.16 -1.64 -10.82
N VAL A 225 12.17 -0.82 -11.11
CA VAL A 225 13.31 -0.59 -10.22
C VAL A 225 12.88 -0.02 -8.87
N PRO A 226 12.12 1.09 -8.79
CA PRO A 226 11.68 1.60 -7.48
C PRO A 226 10.79 0.62 -6.73
N VAL A 227 10.04 -0.24 -7.44
CA VAL A 227 9.20 -1.27 -6.81
C VAL A 227 10.08 -2.32 -6.13
N TRP A 228 10.99 -2.96 -6.88
CA TRP A 228 11.87 -4.01 -6.35
C TRP A 228 12.90 -3.49 -5.35
N LEU A 229 13.40 -2.28 -5.54
CA LEU A 229 14.28 -1.62 -4.57
C LEU A 229 13.57 -1.49 -3.22
N MET A 230 12.33 -1.00 -3.22
CA MET A 230 11.58 -0.81 -1.98
C MET A 230 11.11 -2.12 -1.33
N ILE A 231 10.76 -3.14 -2.13
CA ILE A 231 10.52 -4.50 -1.62
C ILE A 231 11.78 -5.04 -0.92
N SER A 232 12.95 -4.84 -1.53
CA SER A 232 14.23 -5.28 -0.96
C SER A 232 14.57 -4.49 0.31
N CYS A 233 14.36 -3.17 0.31
CA CYS A 233 14.56 -2.33 1.49
C CYS A 233 13.70 -2.79 2.67
N PHE A 234 12.41 -3.06 2.41
CA PHE A 234 11.49 -3.59 3.39
C PHE A 234 11.95 -4.93 3.96
N ALA A 235 12.37 -5.85 3.09
CA ALA A 235 12.83 -7.17 3.52
C ALA A 235 14.14 -7.13 4.32
N LEU A 236 15.07 -6.26 3.93
CA LEU A 236 16.34 -6.05 4.64
C LEU A 236 16.15 -5.35 5.99
N ALA A 237 15.16 -4.46 6.12
CA ALA A 237 14.81 -3.85 7.40
C ALA A 237 14.51 -4.90 8.48
N HIS A 238 13.95 -6.04 8.07
CA HIS A 238 13.57 -7.13 8.96
C HIS A 238 14.76 -8.00 9.41
N LEU A 239 15.97 -7.79 8.87
CA LEU A 239 17.19 -8.40 9.42
C LEU A 239 17.47 -7.95 10.85
N ALA A 240 16.95 -6.79 11.26
CA ALA A 240 17.09 -6.30 12.64
C ALA A 240 16.47 -7.22 13.69
N ARG A 241 15.66 -8.21 13.27
CA ARG A 241 15.04 -9.20 14.15
C ARG A 241 15.97 -10.35 14.55
N TYR A 242 17.15 -10.45 13.94
CA TYR A 242 18.07 -11.55 14.13
C TYR A 242 19.38 -11.08 14.79
N GLU A 243 19.98 -11.96 15.60
CA GLU A 243 21.35 -11.78 16.06
C GLU A 243 22.29 -12.31 14.99
N ILE A 244 22.67 -11.44 14.06
CA ILE A 244 23.56 -11.80 12.96
C ILE A 244 25.00 -11.66 13.43
N ASP A 245 25.65 -12.78 13.74
CA ASP A 245 27.10 -12.85 13.66
C ASP A 245 27.44 -12.81 12.16
N TRP A 246 28.28 -11.89 11.70
CA TRP A 246 28.57 -11.74 10.26
C TRP A 246 29.47 -12.88 9.72
N SER A 247 29.17 -14.12 10.11
CA SER A 247 29.78 -15.36 9.66
C SER A 247 29.36 -15.68 8.22
N VAL A 248 30.15 -16.53 7.54
CA VAL A 248 29.82 -16.99 6.19
C VAL A 248 28.47 -17.73 6.18
N THR A 249 28.20 -18.52 7.22
CA THR A 249 26.92 -19.24 7.38
C THR A 249 25.75 -18.28 7.46
N ALA A 250 25.83 -17.25 8.31
CA ALA A 250 24.77 -16.25 8.42
C ALA A 250 24.50 -15.54 7.10
N ILE A 251 25.56 -15.16 6.36
CA ILE A 251 25.42 -14.53 5.04
C ILE A 251 24.68 -15.43 4.04
N LEU A 252 24.94 -16.74 4.06
CA LEU A 252 24.26 -17.71 3.20
C LEU A 252 22.79 -17.93 3.61
N VAL A 253 22.45 -17.73 4.88
CA VAL A 253 21.09 -17.86 5.43
C VAL A 253 20.24 -16.60 5.21
N ILE A 254 20.85 -15.42 5.12
CA ILE A 254 20.14 -14.13 4.90
C ILE A 254 19.05 -14.20 3.82
N PRO A 255 19.30 -14.72 2.60
CA PRO A 255 18.27 -14.79 1.56
C PRO A 255 17.02 -15.60 1.95
N VAL A 256 17.19 -16.62 2.80
CA VAL A 256 16.09 -17.46 3.28
C VAL A 256 15.28 -16.74 4.34
N VAL A 257 15.93 -16.12 5.33
CA VAL A 257 15.24 -15.43 6.43
C VAL A 257 14.53 -14.16 5.98
N VAL A 258 15.01 -13.52 4.90
CA VAL A 258 14.32 -12.35 4.32
C VAL A 258 13.19 -12.73 3.36
N LEU A 259 13.07 -14.00 2.97
CA LEU A 259 12.11 -14.45 1.96
C LEU A 259 10.63 -14.22 2.35
N PRO A 260 10.19 -14.47 3.61
CA PRO A 260 8.83 -14.10 4.05
C PRO A 260 8.57 -12.60 3.85
N TRP A 261 9.56 -11.77 4.14
CA TRP A 261 9.45 -10.31 4.05
C TRP A 261 9.50 -9.81 2.60
N LEU A 262 10.25 -10.48 1.72
CA LEU A 262 10.18 -10.23 0.27
C LEU A 262 8.81 -10.58 -0.30
N TRP A 263 8.23 -11.70 0.14
CA TRP A 263 6.89 -12.14 -0.25
C TRP A 263 5.82 -11.12 0.15
N PHE A 264 5.77 -10.76 1.44
CA PHE A 264 4.85 -9.74 1.92
C PHE A 264 5.11 -8.38 1.26
N GLY A 265 6.38 -8.01 1.11
CA GLY A 265 6.87 -6.86 0.35
C GLY A 265 6.22 -6.74 -1.04
N ALA A 266 6.26 -7.83 -1.79
CA ALA A 266 5.68 -7.95 -3.12
C ALA A 266 4.15 -7.83 -3.11
N LEU A 267 3.46 -8.56 -2.22
CA LEU A 267 1.99 -8.51 -2.10
C LEU A 267 1.49 -7.11 -1.74
N ALA A 268 2.07 -6.49 -0.72
CA ALA A 268 1.73 -5.14 -0.30
C ALA A 268 2.06 -4.10 -1.39
N SER A 269 3.11 -4.31 -2.19
CA SER A 269 3.41 -3.44 -3.35
C SER A 269 2.36 -3.56 -4.45
N ILE A 270 1.86 -4.77 -4.74
CA ILE A 270 0.73 -4.96 -5.66
C ILE A 270 -0.50 -4.21 -5.11
N VAL A 271 -0.82 -4.38 -3.83
CA VAL A 271 -1.94 -3.66 -3.19
C VAL A 271 -1.76 -2.15 -3.25
N ARG A 272 -0.55 -1.65 -3.02
CA ARG A 272 -0.21 -0.23 -3.13
C ARG A 272 -0.48 0.32 -4.53
N ILE A 273 -0.10 -0.41 -5.57
CA ILE A 273 -0.26 -0.01 -6.98
C ILE A 273 -1.74 -0.08 -7.39
N ARG A 274 -2.47 -1.13 -6.98
CA ARG A 274 -3.84 -1.43 -7.43
C ARG A 274 -4.95 -0.78 -6.61
N PHE A 275 -4.75 -0.59 -5.31
CA PHE A 275 -5.81 -0.17 -4.38
C PHE A 275 -5.44 1.09 -3.59
N GLY A 276 -4.15 1.44 -3.56
CA GLY A 276 -3.67 2.68 -2.95
C GLY A 276 -2.96 2.45 -1.62
N TRP A 277 -2.57 3.56 -0.99
CA TRP A 277 -1.70 3.52 0.20
C TRP A 277 -2.43 2.93 1.41
N TRP A 278 -3.64 3.45 1.70
CA TRP A 278 -4.45 2.97 2.82
C TRP A 278 -4.76 1.48 2.74
N SER A 279 -5.01 0.93 1.56
CA SER A 279 -5.22 -0.50 1.41
C SER A 279 -3.98 -1.32 1.74
N ALA A 280 -2.78 -0.83 1.44
CA ALA A 280 -1.53 -1.48 1.81
C ALA A 280 -1.29 -1.41 3.33
N VAL A 281 -1.54 -0.25 3.96
CA VAL A 281 -1.53 -0.08 5.42
C VAL A 281 -2.51 -1.04 6.10
N MET A 282 -3.74 -1.16 5.58
CA MET A 282 -4.73 -2.08 6.14
C MET A 282 -4.33 -3.54 5.98
N LEU A 283 -3.75 -3.94 4.83
CA LEU A 283 -3.22 -5.29 4.64
C LEU A 283 -2.12 -5.57 5.67
N HIS A 284 -1.18 -4.63 5.83
CA HIS A 284 -0.08 -4.76 6.77
C HIS A 284 -0.56 -4.86 8.22
N ALA A 285 -1.46 -3.98 8.65
CA ALA A 285 -2.06 -4.06 9.98
C ALA A 285 -2.80 -5.39 10.20
N ALA A 286 -3.48 -5.92 9.17
CA ALA A 286 -4.16 -7.22 9.26
C ALA A 286 -3.18 -8.39 9.41
N VAL A 287 -2.07 -8.40 8.67
CA VAL A 287 -1.01 -9.41 8.81
C VAL A 287 -0.37 -9.33 10.20
N ASN A 288 -0.05 -8.13 10.66
CA ASN A 288 0.51 -7.90 11.99
C ASN A 288 -0.46 -8.33 13.11
N LEU A 289 -1.76 -8.13 12.93
CA LEU A 289 -2.77 -8.62 13.86
C LEU A 289 -2.77 -10.15 13.92
N VAL A 290 -2.65 -10.83 12.79
CA VAL A 290 -2.60 -12.30 12.77
C VAL A 290 -1.35 -12.81 13.47
N VAL A 291 -0.19 -12.19 13.25
CA VAL A 291 1.05 -12.53 13.98
C VAL A 291 0.88 -12.32 15.48
N LEU A 292 0.34 -11.16 15.90
CA LEU A 292 0.06 -10.89 17.31
C LEU A 292 -0.87 -11.93 17.93
N LEU A 293 -1.93 -12.33 17.22
CA LEU A 293 -2.87 -13.34 17.71
C LEU A 293 -2.20 -14.72 17.85
N ILE A 294 -1.32 -15.09 16.92
CA ILE A 294 -0.51 -16.31 17.02
C ILE A 294 0.36 -16.26 18.27
N ASP A 295 1.10 -15.17 18.48
CA ASP A 295 1.99 -15.00 19.63
C ASP A 295 1.22 -15.10 20.95
N VAL A 296 0.05 -14.47 21.03
CA VAL A 296 -0.83 -14.56 22.21
C VAL A 296 -1.31 -16.00 22.45
N VAL A 297 -1.73 -16.71 21.41
CA VAL A 297 -2.21 -18.10 21.55
C VAL A 297 -1.08 -19.02 22.01
N PHE A 298 0.11 -18.94 21.39
CA PHE A 298 1.26 -19.75 21.82
C PHE A 298 1.73 -19.38 23.23
N GLY A 299 1.74 -18.09 23.57
CA GLY A 299 2.05 -17.64 24.92
C GLY A 299 1.09 -18.19 25.97
N LEU A 300 -0.22 -18.22 25.68
CA LEU A 300 -1.22 -18.82 26.56
C LEU A 300 -1.06 -20.34 26.68
N LEU A 301 -0.77 -21.03 25.58
CA LEU A 301 -0.53 -22.48 25.59
C LEU A 301 0.71 -22.86 26.40
N ALA A 302 1.75 -22.04 26.39
CA ALA A 302 2.96 -22.28 27.19
C ALA A 302 2.75 -22.13 28.71
N LEU A 303 1.63 -21.53 29.14
CA LEU A 303 1.24 -21.39 30.55
C LEU A 303 0.38 -22.54 31.06
N LEU A 304 -0.09 -23.43 30.17
CA LEU A 304 -0.90 -24.62 30.50
C LEU A 304 -0.02 -25.85 30.69
#